data_AF-A0A931J690-F1
#
_entry.id   AF-A0A931J690-F1
#
_cell.length_a   1.000
_cell.length_b   1.000
_cell.length_c   1.000
_cell.angle_alpha   90.00
_cell.angle_beta   90.00
_cell.angle_gamma   90.00
#
_symmetry.space_group_name_H-M   'P 1'
#
loop_
_entity.id
_entity.type
_entity.pdbx_description
1 polymer ?
#
loop_
_entity_poly.entity_id
_entity_poly.type
_entity_poly.pdbx_seq_one_letter_code
_entity_poly.pdbx_strand_id
1 'polypeptide(L)'
;MKTLLLALAALAPITAPAQTEEALRCRGLADDRERLACFDRWAAGLAAPAAKPVAAPATPAAAAPAPADFGLPSKPAAPSADRVESHIDGLFEGWKKGQVIRLANGQSWRVHEDSSAYLNLQSPRVTVRRNVFGGYLMEFEGSNKVVRVRRVE
;
A
#
# COMPACT_ATOMS: atom_id res chain seq x y z
N MET A 1 7.47 -19.86 -76.18
CA MET A 1 8.77 -19.17 -76.04
C MET A 1 8.52 -17.95 -75.17
N LYS A 2 8.75 -17.98 -73.85
CA LYS A 2 10.03 -17.91 -73.14
C LYS A 2 10.61 -16.49 -73.17
N THR A 3 10.41 -15.76 -72.08
CA THR A 3 11.36 -14.76 -71.55
C THR A 3 10.98 -14.46 -70.10
N LEU A 4 11.63 -15.19 -69.19
CA LEU A 4 11.76 -14.82 -67.78
C LEU A 4 12.65 -13.57 -67.72
N LEU A 5 12.19 -12.50 -67.08
CA LEU A 5 13.04 -11.41 -66.63
C LEU A 5 13.27 -11.58 -65.12
N LEU A 6 14.47 -12.04 -64.76
CA LEU A 6 14.99 -12.02 -63.40
C LEU A 6 15.21 -10.56 -62.97
N ALA A 7 14.51 -10.14 -61.92
CA ALA A 7 14.82 -8.89 -61.23
C ALA A 7 15.91 -9.15 -60.18
N LEU A 8 17.10 -8.59 -60.42
CA LEU A 8 18.19 -8.49 -59.45
C LEU A 8 17.76 -7.52 -58.34
N ALA A 9 17.45 -8.04 -57.15
CA ALA A 9 17.19 -7.22 -55.97
C ALA A 9 18.53 -6.73 -55.39
N ALA A 10 18.80 -5.43 -55.50
CA ALA A 10 19.90 -4.78 -54.83
C ALA A 10 19.63 -4.77 -53.31
N LEU A 11 20.43 -5.52 -52.53
CA LEU A 11 20.47 -5.39 -51.07
C LEU A 11 21.15 -4.06 -50.72
N ALA A 12 20.38 -3.08 -50.26
CA ALA A 12 20.92 -1.93 -49.57
C ALA A 12 21.35 -2.36 -48.14
N PRO A 13 22.56 -2.02 -47.67
CA PRO A 13 22.98 -2.34 -46.31
C PRO A 13 22.13 -1.54 -45.32
N ILE A 14 21.47 -2.25 -44.40
CA ILE A 14 20.80 -1.67 -43.25
C ILE A 14 21.91 -1.13 -42.33
N THR A 15 22.15 0.17 -42.37
CA THR A 15 23.03 0.83 -41.40
C THR A 15 22.33 0.84 -40.04
N ALA A 16 22.99 0.29 -39.02
CA ALA A 16 22.53 0.41 -37.64
C ALA A 16 22.51 1.91 -37.25
N PRO A 17 21.57 2.36 -36.40
CA PRO A 17 21.43 3.78 -36.11
C PRO A 17 22.65 4.28 -35.34
N ALA A 18 23.41 5.21 -35.91
CA ALA A 18 24.55 5.89 -35.27
C ALA A 18 24.24 6.45 -33.87
N GLN A 19 22.96 6.63 -33.55
CA GLN A 19 22.45 7.11 -32.26
C GLN A 19 22.70 6.14 -31.09
N THR A 20 22.78 4.82 -31.32
CA THR A 20 23.02 3.86 -30.23
C THR A 20 24.49 3.80 -29.82
N GLU A 21 25.40 4.12 -30.73
CA GLU A 21 26.85 4.09 -30.45
C GLU A 21 27.25 5.22 -29.49
N GLU A 22 26.72 6.43 -29.69
CA GLU A 22 27.00 7.59 -28.83
C GLU A 22 26.50 7.37 -27.38
N ALA A 23 25.34 6.73 -27.21
CA ALA A 23 24.83 6.37 -25.89
C ALA A 23 25.72 5.34 -25.16
N LEU A 24 26.29 4.39 -25.89
CA LEU A 24 27.23 3.40 -25.34
C LEU A 24 28.56 4.04 -24.93
N ARG A 25 29.02 5.09 -25.64
CA ARG A 25 30.19 5.90 -25.24
C ARG A 25 29.93 6.63 -23.93
N CYS A 26 28.77 7.29 -23.78
CA CYS A 26 28.42 7.95 -22.52
C CYS A 26 28.38 6.95 -21.35
N ARG A 27 27.88 5.73 -21.55
CA ARG A 27 27.85 4.68 -20.51
C ARG A 27 29.24 4.27 -20.01
N GLY A 28 30.28 4.41 -20.84
CA GLY A 28 31.65 4.02 -20.50
C GLY A 28 32.37 4.97 -19.54
N LEU A 29 31.81 6.15 -19.26
CA LEU A 29 32.40 7.13 -18.36
C LEU A 29 32.23 6.70 -16.89
N ALA A 30 33.35 6.66 -16.17
CA ALA A 30 33.41 6.25 -14.77
C ALA A 30 32.97 7.36 -13.80
N ASP A 31 33.25 8.63 -14.14
CA ASP A 31 32.78 9.78 -13.35
C ASP A 31 31.30 10.05 -13.60
N ASP A 32 30.52 10.17 -12.53
CA ASP A 32 29.08 10.32 -12.60
C ASP A 32 28.64 11.67 -13.18
N ARG A 33 29.37 12.76 -12.91
CA ARG A 33 29.02 14.10 -13.42
C ARG A 33 29.33 14.20 -14.91
N GLU A 34 30.46 13.67 -15.34
CA GLU A 34 30.83 13.63 -16.75
C GLU A 34 29.87 12.74 -17.55
N ARG A 35 29.51 11.58 -16.99
CA ARG A 35 28.53 10.67 -17.60
C ARG A 35 27.18 11.36 -17.79
N LEU A 36 26.68 12.04 -16.77
CA LEU A 36 25.40 12.74 -16.84
C LEU A 36 25.42 13.85 -17.91
N ALA A 37 26.45 14.69 -17.90
CA ALA A 37 26.60 15.76 -18.90
C ALA A 37 26.70 15.22 -20.34
N CYS A 38 27.28 14.04 -20.54
CA CYS A 38 27.32 13.36 -21.84
C CYS A 38 25.92 13.00 -22.34
N PHE A 39 25.12 12.36 -21.47
CA PHE A 39 23.74 11.96 -21.82
C PHE A 39 22.83 13.15 -22.10
N ASP A 40 22.95 14.24 -21.33
CA ASP A 40 22.14 15.45 -21.55
C ASP A 40 22.41 16.08 -22.92
N ARG A 41 23.69 16.14 -23.34
CA ARG A 41 24.09 16.65 -24.66
C ARG A 41 23.62 15.75 -25.80
N TRP A 42 23.73 14.44 -25.62
CA TRP A 42 23.24 13.47 -26.60
C TRP A 42 21.71 13.55 -26.74
N ALA A 43 20.98 13.62 -25.63
CA ALA A 43 19.52 13.74 -25.60
C ALA A 43 19.03 15.05 -26.24
N ALA A 44 19.77 16.16 -26.08
CA ALA A 44 19.44 17.43 -26.73
C ALA A 44 19.51 17.37 -28.28
N GLY A 45 20.29 16.43 -28.82
CA GLY A 45 20.39 16.19 -30.27
C GLY A 45 19.35 15.22 -30.83
N LEU A 46 18.57 14.54 -29.97
CA LEU A 46 17.49 13.68 -30.41
C LEU A 46 16.34 14.59 -30.86
N ALA A 47 15.99 14.52 -32.15
CA ALA A 47 14.77 15.14 -32.65
C ALA A 47 13.61 14.59 -31.82
N ALA A 48 12.95 15.46 -31.07
CA ALA A 48 11.74 15.09 -30.35
C ALA A 48 10.80 14.44 -31.38
N PRO A 49 10.32 13.20 -31.15
CA PRO A 49 9.29 12.66 -32.01
C PRO A 49 8.18 13.72 -32.05
N ALA A 50 7.81 14.17 -33.25
CA ALA A 50 6.73 15.12 -33.43
C ALA A 50 5.58 14.63 -32.55
N ALA A 51 5.28 15.39 -31.51
CA ALA A 51 4.25 15.03 -30.57
C ALA A 51 2.98 14.91 -31.40
N LYS A 52 2.57 13.67 -31.73
CA LYS A 52 1.17 13.42 -32.05
C LYS A 52 0.42 14.09 -30.90
N PRO A 53 -0.65 14.87 -31.17
CA PRO A 53 -1.45 15.40 -30.10
C PRO A 53 -1.95 14.21 -29.29
N VAL A 54 -1.24 13.92 -28.21
CA VAL A 54 -1.79 13.19 -27.09
C VAL A 54 -2.92 14.11 -26.70
N ALA A 55 -4.16 13.64 -26.91
CA ALA A 55 -5.33 14.33 -26.39
C ALA A 55 -4.95 14.85 -25.01
N ALA A 56 -5.12 16.16 -24.81
CA ALA A 56 -4.81 16.83 -23.54
C ALA A 56 -5.15 15.84 -22.43
N PRO A 57 -4.20 15.50 -21.53
CA PRO A 57 -4.47 14.52 -20.50
C PRO A 57 -5.79 14.94 -19.89
N ALA A 58 -6.80 14.06 -20.01
CA ALA A 58 -8.02 14.24 -19.27
C ALA A 58 -7.53 14.55 -17.86
N THR A 59 -7.87 15.74 -17.36
CA THR A 59 -7.52 16.20 -16.02
C THR A 59 -7.52 14.97 -15.15
N PRO A 60 -6.37 14.54 -14.56
CA PRO A 60 -6.33 13.26 -13.87
C PRO A 60 -7.54 13.25 -12.96
N ALA A 61 -8.51 12.38 -13.26
CA ALA A 61 -9.65 12.18 -12.38
C ALA A 61 -8.97 11.83 -11.08
N ALA A 62 -9.01 12.78 -10.13
CA ALA A 62 -8.06 12.88 -9.04
C ALA A 62 -7.81 11.47 -8.55
N ALA A 63 -6.62 10.95 -8.85
CA ALA A 63 -6.26 9.61 -8.45
C ALA A 63 -6.53 9.60 -6.95
N ALA A 64 -7.50 8.77 -6.53
CA ALA A 64 -7.81 8.63 -5.12
C ALA A 64 -6.46 8.49 -4.42
N PRO A 65 -6.15 9.33 -3.42
CA PRO A 65 -4.82 9.36 -2.84
C PRO A 65 -4.45 7.91 -2.50
N ALA A 66 -3.32 7.46 -3.03
CA ALA A 66 -2.75 6.19 -2.59
C ALA A 66 -2.76 6.22 -1.05
N PRO A 67 -3.17 5.12 -0.37
CA PRO A 67 -3.27 5.14 1.07
C PRO A 67 -1.92 5.58 1.62
N ALA A 68 -1.91 6.75 2.27
CA ALA A 68 -0.71 7.41 2.78
C ALA A 68 0.04 6.54 3.81
N ASP A 69 -0.58 5.43 4.22
CA ASP A 69 -0.11 4.46 5.19
C ASP A 69 0.68 3.30 4.57
N PHE A 70 0.82 3.21 3.24
CA PHE A 70 1.60 2.14 2.62
C PHE A 70 3.10 2.29 2.94
N GLY A 71 3.65 1.34 3.70
CA GLY A 71 5.08 1.31 4.09
C GLY A 71 5.42 2.09 5.37
N LEU A 72 4.44 2.74 6.01
CA LEU A 72 4.64 3.33 7.33
C LEU A 72 4.44 2.27 8.42
N PRO A 73 5.26 2.25 9.49
CA PRO A 73 4.94 1.42 10.65
C PRO A 73 3.60 1.88 11.23
N SER A 74 2.67 0.94 11.44
CA SER A 74 1.36 1.24 12.02
C SER A 74 1.52 1.97 13.35
N LYS A 75 1.32 3.28 13.33
CA LYS A 75 1.26 4.09 14.55
C LYS A 75 0.02 3.62 15.33
N PRO A 76 0.11 3.34 16.64
CA PRO A 76 -1.08 3.14 17.45
C PRO A 76 -2.00 4.32 17.20
N ALA A 77 -3.19 4.05 16.65
CA ALA A 77 -4.13 5.10 16.31
C ALA A 77 -4.38 5.90 17.59
N ALA A 78 -4.27 7.23 17.51
CA ALA A 78 -4.66 8.08 18.62
C ALA A 78 -6.08 7.67 19.05
N PRO A 79 -6.39 7.60 20.36
CA PRO A 79 -7.69 7.16 20.84
C PRO A 79 -8.77 8.01 20.19
N SER A 80 -9.47 7.46 19.21
CA SER A 80 -10.64 8.08 18.61
C SER A 80 -11.84 7.67 19.46
N ALA A 81 -12.91 8.47 19.45
CA ALA A 81 -14.14 8.14 20.20
C ALA A 81 -14.74 6.76 19.82
N ASP A 82 -14.30 6.22 18.68
CA ASP A 82 -14.80 5.00 18.08
C ASP A 82 -13.82 3.81 18.16
N ARG A 83 -12.59 4.01 18.67
CA ARG A 83 -11.59 2.93 18.86
C ARG A 83 -10.74 3.13 20.10
N VAL A 84 -10.69 2.09 20.93
CA VAL A 84 -9.83 2.00 22.11
C VAL A 84 -8.93 0.78 21.98
N GLU A 85 -7.62 0.96 22.16
CA GLU A 85 -6.64 -0.11 22.23
C GLU A 85 -6.06 -0.15 23.65
N SER A 86 -6.07 -1.32 24.28
CA SER A 86 -5.59 -1.54 25.65
C SER A 86 -5.20 -3.00 25.84
N HIS A 87 -4.95 -3.43 27.08
CA HIS A 87 -4.88 -4.83 27.48
C HIS A 87 -5.70 -5.08 28.74
N ILE A 88 -5.88 -6.36 29.07
CA ILE A 88 -6.42 -6.83 30.35
C ILE A 88 -5.24 -7.30 31.20
N ASP A 89 -5.22 -6.99 32.48
CA ASP A 89 -4.15 -7.42 33.38
C ASP A 89 -4.37 -8.85 33.86
N GLY A 90 -3.34 -9.68 33.74
CA GLY A 90 -3.32 -11.04 34.30
C GLY A 90 -4.04 -12.08 33.43
N LEU A 91 -4.49 -13.17 34.06
CA LEU A 91 -5.14 -14.27 33.37
C LEU A 91 -6.58 -13.88 32.99
N PHE A 92 -6.91 -13.96 31.71
CA PHE A 92 -8.25 -13.77 31.18
C PHE A 92 -8.86 -15.11 30.77
N GLU A 93 -9.86 -15.55 31.55
CA GLU A 93 -10.55 -16.84 31.37
C GLU A 93 -11.77 -16.77 30.43
N GLY A 94 -11.91 -15.65 29.71
CA GLY A 94 -13.07 -15.35 28.88
C GLY A 94 -14.11 -14.51 29.63
N TRP A 95 -15.36 -14.62 29.21
CA TRP A 95 -16.43 -13.80 29.74
C TRP A 95 -17.75 -14.54 29.94
N LYS A 96 -18.54 -14.01 30.88
CA LYS A 96 -19.92 -14.39 31.14
C LYS A 96 -20.87 -13.25 30.76
N LYS A 97 -22.15 -13.59 30.64
CA LYS A 97 -23.23 -12.64 30.39
C LYS A 97 -23.23 -11.55 31.47
N GLY A 98 -23.24 -10.28 31.07
CA GLY A 98 -23.27 -9.15 31.99
C GLY A 98 -21.96 -8.88 32.74
N GLN A 99 -20.89 -9.65 32.49
CA GLN A 99 -19.60 -9.45 33.18
C GLN A 99 -19.00 -8.08 32.84
N VAL A 100 -18.40 -7.43 33.84
CA VAL A 100 -17.61 -6.21 33.65
C VAL A 100 -16.16 -6.59 33.45
N ILE A 101 -15.58 -6.14 32.33
CA ILE A 101 -14.18 -6.31 31.97
C ILE A 101 -13.49 -4.97 32.22
N ARG A 102 -12.47 -4.97 33.08
CA ARG A 102 -11.62 -3.80 33.34
C ARG A 102 -10.41 -3.87 32.41
N LEU A 103 -10.11 -2.75 31.77
CA LEU A 103 -8.94 -2.57 30.92
C LEU A 103 -7.83 -1.85 31.68
N ALA A 104 -6.58 -2.09 31.32
CA ALA A 104 -5.40 -1.46 31.94
C ALA A 104 -5.38 0.07 31.81
N ASN A 105 -6.08 0.64 30.82
CA ASN A 105 -6.28 2.08 30.69
C ASN A 105 -7.30 2.67 31.70
N GLY A 106 -7.83 1.85 32.61
CA GLY A 106 -8.79 2.22 33.65
C GLY A 106 -10.26 2.11 33.23
N GLN A 107 -10.57 1.88 31.95
CA GLN A 107 -11.95 1.80 31.47
C GLN A 107 -12.62 0.47 31.85
N SER A 108 -13.93 0.53 32.08
CA SER A 108 -14.78 -0.63 32.37
C SER A 108 -15.81 -0.84 31.27
N TRP A 109 -15.90 -2.08 30.80
CA TRP A 109 -16.80 -2.48 29.72
C TRP A 109 -17.66 -3.65 30.17
N ARG A 110 -18.99 -3.49 30.14
CA ARG A 110 -19.94 -4.56 30.46
C ARG A 110 -20.30 -5.36 29.21
N VAL A 111 -20.18 -6.67 29.30
CA VAL A 111 -20.59 -7.63 28.28
C VAL A 111 -22.11 -7.67 28.16
N HIS A 112 -22.60 -7.74 26.92
CA HIS A 112 -24.03 -7.88 26.64
C HIS A 112 -24.60 -9.21 27.17
N GLU A 113 -25.89 -9.23 27.53
CA GLU A 113 -26.53 -10.34 28.27
C GLU A 113 -26.67 -11.65 27.49
N ASP A 114 -26.41 -11.64 26.18
CA ASP A 114 -26.53 -12.80 25.30
C ASP A 114 -25.19 -13.49 24.99
N SER A 115 -24.06 -13.01 25.54
CA SER A 115 -22.74 -13.51 25.18
C SER A 115 -21.98 -14.14 26.35
N SER A 116 -21.39 -15.31 26.10
CA SER A 116 -20.44 -15.98 26.98
C SER A 116 -19.44 -16.78 26.15
N ALA A 117 -18.18 -16.76 26.55
CA ALA A 117 -17.16 -17.61 25.94
C ALA A 117 -16.05 -17.93 26.93
N TYR A 118 -15.45 -19.11 26.77
CA TYR A 118 -14.21 -19.47 27.46
C TYR A 118 -13.01 -19.12 26.59
N LEU A 119 -12.03 -18.48 27.20
CA LEU A 119 -10.72 -18.15 26.65
C LEU A 119 -9.68 -18.41 27.73
N ASN A 120 -8.43 -18.60 27.37
CA ASN A 120 -7.35 -18.64 28.35
C ASN A 120 -6.18 -17.87 27.75
N LEU A 121 -6.09 -16.59 28.11
CA LEU A 121 -5.11 -15.67 27.58
C LEU A 121 -4.41 -14.95 28.74
N GLN A 122 -3.09 -14.90 28.69
CA GLN A 122 -2.31 -14.13 29.66
C GLN A 122 -2.11 -12.70 29.15
N SER A 123 -2.57 -11.73 29.93
CA SER A 123 -2.52 -10.31 29.67
C SER A 123 -2.86 -9.92 28.21
N PRO A 124 -4.00 -10.36 27.65
CA PRO A 124 -4.30 -10.16 26.24
C PRO A 124 -4.45 -8.68 25.91
N ARG A 125 -3.89 -8.27 24.77
CA ARG A 125 -4.25 -7.00 24.14
C ARG A 125 -5.67 -7.08 23.63
N VAL A 126 -6.41 -6.00 23.81
CA VAL A 126 -7.80 -5.88 23.34
C VAL A 126 -8.01 -4.62 22.54
N THR A 127 -8.87 -4.72 21.54
CA THR A 127 -9.34 -3.58 20.76
C THR A 127 -10.85 -3.47 20.91
N VAL A 128 -11.31 -2.33 21.42
CA VAL A 128 -12.73 -1.99 21.45
C VAL A 128 -13.03 -1.04 20.29
N ARG A 129 -13.97 -1.39 19.43
CA ARG A 129 -14.36 -0.58 18.27
C ARG A 129 -15.86 -0.41 18.16
N ARG A 130 -16.31 0.75 17.68
CA ARG A 130 -17.72 0.96 17.32
C ARG A 130 -18.08 0.12 16.10
N ASN A 131 -19.22 -0.55 16.15
CA ASN A 131 -19.81 -1.27 15.02
C ASN A 131 -20.79 -0.37 14.25
N VAL A 132 -21.15 -0.79 13.03
CA VAL A 132 -22.06 -0.04 12.14
C VAL A 132 -23.49 0.12 12.69
N PHE A 133 -23.85 -0.63 13.74
CA PHE A 133 -25.15 -0.59 14.39
C PHE A 133 -25.14 0.23 15.70
N GLY A 134 -24.10 1.03 15.95
CA GLY A 134 -24.01 1.94 17.09
C GLY A 134 -23.60 1.31 18.42
N GLY A 135 -23.24 0.02 18.45
CA GLY A 135 -22.69 -0.66 19.62
C GLY A 135 -21.16 -0.74 19.60
N TYR A 136 -20.57 -1.24 20.69
CA TYR A 136 -19.13 -1.52 20.74
C TYR A 136 -18.86 -3.02 20.70
N LEU A 137 -17.79 -3.40 20.03
CA LEU A 137 -17.26 -4.76 19.95
C LEU A 137 -15.87 -4.76 20.57
N MET A 138 -15.59 -5.75 21.42
CA MET A 138 -14.27 -5.99 21.98
C MET A 138 -13.69 -7.25 21.34
N GLU A 139 -12.48 -7.10 20.80
CA GLU A 139 -11.67 -8.13 20.16
C GLU A 139 -10.45 -8.43 21.03
N PHE A 140 -10.00 -9.68 21.02
CA PHE A 140 -8.88 -10.16 21.83
C PHE A 140 -7.77 -10.64 20.92
N GLU A 141 -6.56 -10.12 21.09
CA GLU A 141 -5.38 -10.61 20.39
C GLU A 141 -5.13 -12.08 20.75
N GLY A 142 -4.85 -12.91 19.75
CA GLY A 142 -4.73 -14.36 19.93
C GLY A 142 -6.06 -15.12 19.91
N SER A 143 -7.19 -14.45 19.64
CA SER A 143 -8.49 -15.10 19.46
C SER A 143 -9.29 -14.51 18.31
N ASN A 144 -10.12 -15.34 17.68
CA ASN A 144 -11.15 -14.90 16.73
C ASN A 144 -12.49 -14.57 17.40
N LYS A 145 -12.57 -14.66 18.73
CA LYS A 145 -13.81 -14.39 19.46
C LYS A 145 -13.99 -12.88 19.66
N VAL A 146 -15.23 -12.42 19.50
CA VAL A 146 -15.62 -11.01 19.62
C VAL A 146 -16.84 -10.91 20.51
N VAL A 147 -16.89 -9.89 21.37
CA VAL A 147 -18.02 -9.68 22.30
C VAL A 147 -18.59 -8.28 22.18
N ARG A 148 -19.92 -8.17 22.22
CA ARG A 148 -20.60 -6.87 22.31
C ARG A 148 -20.48 -6.34 23.73
N VAL A 149 -20.03 -5.09 23.85
CA VAL A 149 -19.84 -4.44 25.15
C VAL A 149 -20.49 -3.05 25.18
N ARG A 150 -20.78 -2.59 26.38
CA ARG A 150 -21.17 -1.21 26.66
C ARG A 150 -20.23 -0.64 27.71
N ARG A 151 -19.81 0.61 27.52
CA ARG A 151 -18.98 1.28 28.50
C ARG A 151 -19.79 1.56 29.76
N VAL A 152 -19.20 1.30 30.92
CA VAL A 152 -19.82 1.62 32.22
C VAL A 152 -19.00 2.65 32.99
N GLU A 153 -17.67 2.70 32.80
CA GLU A 153 -16.74 3.70 33.38
C GLU A 153 -15.60 4.01 32.39
#